data_AF-A0A1X7QY59-F1
#
_entry.id   AF-A0A1X7QY59-F1
#
_cell.length_a   1.000
_cell.length_b   1.000
_cell.length_c   1.000
_cell.angle_alpha   90.00
_cell.angle_beta   90.00
_cell.angle_gamma   90.00
#
_symmetry.space_group_name_H-M   'P 1'
#
loop_
_entity.id
_entity.type
_entity.pdbx_description
1 polymer ?
#
loop_
_entity_poly.entity_id
_entity_poly.type
_entity_poly.pdbx_seq_one_letter_code
_entity_poly.pdbx_strand_id
1 'polypeptide(L)'
;MNIWIAASDGRNDLVEKFISENPSITANTPDVNGYTAMHAAAAYGHIDLLRRLTKEFGGDVNIKDSDGDTPLHHTEDLSTAKVLIEELGCEINVLNSEGKTALQVAEEDQEFPELIQYLREKSGVPIEQDSLGIDANMMAEFKDNIRYTLENDRDEDLDSESLARKKRLEQIIQGGNAEEELEVYIRDLVRSKMMGSDEAEAPQDGPDSKRRK
;
A
#
# COMPACT_ATOMS: atom_id res chain seq x y z
N MET A 1 1.10 -17.54 -28.19
CA MET A 1 0.46 -17.60 -26.86
C MET A 1 1.34 -18.44 -25.97
N ASN A 2 1.78 -17.90 -24.85
CA ASN A 2 2.64 -18.56 -23.86
C ASN A 2 1.82 -18.86 -22.59
N ILE A 3 2.45 -19.51 -21.61
CA ILE A 3 1.76 -19.99 -20.40
C ILE A 3 1.18 -18.84 -19.56
N TRP A 4 1.86 -17.70 -19.46
CA TRP A 4 1.36 -16.56 -18.68
C TRP A 4 0.21 -15.81 -19.38
N ILE A 5 0.18 -15.71 -20.72
CA ILE A 5 -1.01 -15.21 -21.44
C ILE A 5 -2.19 -16.20 -21.30
N ALA A 6 -1.93 -17.51 -21.22
CA ALA A 6 -3.00 -18.46 -20.92
C ALA A 6 -3.51 -18.30 -19.48
N ALA A 7 -2.62 -18.00 -18.54
CA ALA A 7 -2.95 -17.75 -17.15
C ALA A 7 -3.71 -16.44 -16.95
N SER A 8 -3.32 -15.34 -17.60
CA SER A 8 -4.04 -14.04 -17.54
C SER A 8 -5.46 -14.15 -18.08
N ASP A 9 -5.68 -15.03 -19.05
CA ASP A 9 -7.01 -15.28 -19.64
C ASP A 9 -7.81 -16.35 -18.87
N GLY A 10 -7.29 -16.90 -17.77
CA GLY A 10 -7.97 -17.93 -16.96
C GLY A 10 -8.14 -19.27 -17.68
N ARG A 11 -7.35 -19.55 -18.72
CA ARG A 11 -7.46 -20.78 -19.53
C ARG A 11 -6.72 -21.93 -18.87
N ASN A 12 -7.32 -22.48 -17.83
CA ASN A 12 -6.78 -23.59 -17.04
C ASN A 12 -6.30 -24.75 -17.92
N ASP A 13 -7.13 -25.23 -18.84
CA ASP A 13 -6.80 -26.33 -19.75
C ASP A 13 -5.52 -26.09 -20.56
N LEU A 14 -5.30 -24.84 -21.00
CA LEU A 14 -4.09 -24.50 -21.77
C LEU A 14 -2.87 -24.43 -20.87
N VAL A 15 -2.99 -23.90 -19.66
CA VAL A 15 -1.90 -23.87 -18.68
C VAL A 15 -1.48 -25.29 -18.31
N GLU A 16 -2.45 -26.16 -18.01
CA GLU A 16 -2.20 -27.58 -17.72
C GLU A 16 -1.55 -28.29 -18.92
N LYS A 17 -2.02 -28.01 -20.14
CA LYS A 17 -1.41 -28.54 -21.36
C LYS A 17 0.04 -28.09 -21.53
N PHE A 18 0.34 -26.81 -21.27
CA PHE A 18 1.71 -26.30 -21.37
C PHE A 18 2.66 -26.99 -20.38
N ILE A 19 2.23 -27.23 -19.14
CA ILE A 19 3.05 -27.90 -18.12
C ILE A 19 3.19 -29.40 -18.41
N SER A 20 2.13 -30.06 -18.86
CA SER A 20 2.13 -31.51 -19.09
C SER A 20 2.82 -31.95 -20.39
N GLU A 21 2.70 -31.18 -21.47
CA GLU A 21 3.28 -31.53 -22.77
C GLU A 21 4.72 -31.03 -22.96
N ASN A 22 5.17 -30.05 -22.16
CA ASN A 22 6.52 -29.49 -22.26
C ASN A 22 7.32 -29.70 -20.97
N PRO A 23 8.27 -30.66 -20.94
CA PRO A 23 9.10 -30.93 -19.77
C PRO A 23 9.96 -29.76 -19.29
N SER A 24 10.20 -28.75 -20.14
CA SER A 24 10.96 -27.56 -19.76
C SER A 24 10.11 -26.48 -19.10
N ILE A 25 8.77 -26.62 -19.11
CA ILE A 25 7.84 -25.66 -18.51
C ILE A 25 7.26 -26.26 -17.24
N THR A 26 7.30 -25.49 -16.17
CA THR A 26 6.75 -25.79 -14.85
C THR A 26 5.91 -24.61 -14.38
N ALA A 27 5.14 -24.79 -13.30
CA ALA A 27 4.38 -23.71 -12.68
C ALA A 27 5.26 -22.50 -12.26
N ASN A 28 6.56 -22.74 -12.02
CA ASN A 28 7.54 -21.73 -11.59
C ASN A 28 8.42 -21.23 -12.73
N THR A 29 8.12 -21.57 -13.99
CA THR A 29 8.92 -21.10 -15.12
C THR A 29 8.69 -19.62 -15.36
N PRO A 30 9.73 -18.77 -15.23
CA PRO A 30 9.59 -17.34 -15.43
C PRO A 30 9.74 -16.94 -16.89
N ASP A 31 9.21 -15.77 -17.23
CA ASP A 31 9.59 -15.03 -18.42
C ASP A 31 10.91 -14.25 -18.21
N VAL A 32 11.23 -13.35 -19.13
CA VAL A 32 12.46 -12.53 -19.07
C VAL A 32 12.53 -11.58 -17.88
N ASN A 33 11.39 -11.28 -17.25
CA ASN A 33 11.25 -10.38 -16.11
C ASN A 33 10.96 -11.16 -14.82
N GLY A 34 11.19 -12.47 -14.77
CA GLY A 34 10.83 -13.26 -13.59
C GLY A 34 9.33 -13.52 -13.43
N TYR A 35 8.50 -12.97 -14.32
CA TYR A 35 7.04 -13.05 -14.24
C TYR A 35 6.57 -14.45 -14.59
N THR A 36 5.58 -14.97 -13.87
CA THR A 36 5.19 -16.39 -13.96
C THR A 36 3.68 -16.53 -14.18
N ALA A 37 3.24 -17.76 -14.46
CA ALA A 37 1.81 -18.07 -14.52
C ALA A 37 1.09 -17.79 -13.18
N MET A 38 1.80 -17.89 -12.05
CA MET A 38 1.24 -17.59 -10.72
C MET A 38 0.97 -16.09 -10.56
N HIS A 39 1.91 -15.23 -10.97
CA HIS A 39 1.71 -13.77 -10.98
C HIS A 39 0.51 -13.37 -11.84
N ALA A 40 0.45 -13.89 -13.08
CA ALA A 40 -0.66 -13.62 -13.99
C ALA A 40 -2.01 -14.10 -13.41
N ALA A 41 -2.05 -15.29 -12.82
CA ALA A 41 -3.29 -15.81 -12.24
C ALA A 41 -3.75 -14.98 -11.02
N ALA A 42 -2.82 -14.47 -10.22
CA ALA A 42 -3.13 -13.60 -9.08
C ALA A 42 -3.61 -12.21 -9.54
N ALA A 43 -2.93 -11.61 -10.50
CA ALA A 43 -3.27 -10.28 -11.03
C ALA A 43 -4.69 -10.20 -11.59
N TYR A 44 -5.12 -11.26 -12.28
CA TYR A 44 -6.43 -11.32 -12.92
C TYR A 44 -7.48 -12.13 -12.13
N GLY A 45 -7.18 -12.51 -10.89
CA GLY A 45 -8.12 -13.16 -9.98
C GLY A 45 -8.55 -14.59 -10.36
N HIS A 46 -7.69 -15.33 -11.07
CA HIS A 46 -7.97 -16.71 -11.50
C HIS A 46 -7.70 -17.72 -10.38
N ILE A 47 -8.55 -17.68 -9.36
CA ILE A 47 -8.46 -18.49 -8.14
C ILE A 47 -8.33 -19.99 -8.41
N ASP A 48 -9.12 -20.54 -9.34
CA ASP A 48 -9.08 -21.97 -9.65
C ASP A 48 -7.74 -22.36 -10.27
N LEU A 49 -7.15 -21.46 -11.07
CA LEU A 49 -5.82 -21.67 -11.62
C LEU A 49 -4.74 -21.63 -10.54
N LEU A 50 -4.80 -20.67 -9.61
CA LEU A 50 -3.87 -20.58 -8.47
C LEU A 50 -3.86 -21.86 -7.64
N ARG A 51 -5.05 -22.40 -7.34
CA ARG A 51 -5.19 -23.67 -6.61
C ARG A 51 -4.53 -24.83 -7.36
N ARG A 52 -4.75 -24.93 -8.67
CA ARG A 52 -4.16 -25.99 -9.50
C ARG A 52 -2.65 -25.86 -9.60
N LEU A 53 -2.15 -24.67 -9.94
CA LEU A 53 -0.72 -24.38 -10.01
C LEU A 53 -0.01 -24.78 -8.71
N THR A 54 -0.59 -24.44 -7.56
CA THR A 54 0.01 -24.75 -6.26
C THR A 54 -0.12 -26.24 -5.90
N LYS A 55 -1.33 -26.79 -5.91
CA LYS A 55 -1.64 -28.13 -5.36
C LYS A 55 -1.28 -29.28 -6.30
N GLU A 56 -1.37 -29.07 -7.61
CA GLU A 56 -1.16 -30.12 -8.62
C GLU A 56 0.21 -30.00 -9.29
N PHE A 57 0.71 -28.77 -9.49
CA PHE A 57 1.94 -28.51 -10.25
C PHE A 57 3.12 -28.01 -9.41
N GLY A 58 2.98 -27.92 -8.08
CA GLY A 58 4.05 -27.51 -7.18
C GLY A 58 4.52 -26.06 -7.37
N GLY A 59 3.60 -25.20 -7.78
CA GLY A 59 3.83 -23.76 -7.92
C GLY A 59 4.15 -23.12 -6.58
N ASP A 60 5.16 -22.25 -6.58
CA ASP A 60 5.55 -21.45 -5.43
C ASP A 60 4.70 -20.18 -5.38
N VAL A 61 3.89 -20.05 -4.33
CA VAL A 61 2.99 -18.91 -4.10
C VAL A 61 3.75 -17.64 -3.69
N ASN A 62 5.00 -17.77 -3.26
CA ASN A 62 5.88 -16.68 -2.83
C ASN A 62 7.00 -16.41 -3.85
N ILE A 63 6.88 -16.95 -5.06
CA ILE A 63 7.82 -16.70 -6.15
C ILE A 63 7.96 -15.21 -6.40
N LYS A 64 9.18 -14.75 -6.69
CA LYS A 64 9.46 -13.34 -6.95
C LYS A 64 9.76 -13.12 -8.42
N ASP A 65 9.19 -12.06 -8.99
CA ASP A 65 9.62 -11.53 -10.28
C ASP A 65 10.91 -10.70 -10.14
N SER A 66 11.33 -10.06 -11.25
CA SER A 66 12.54 -9.23 -11.29
C SER A 66 12.48 -7.98 -10.41
N ASP A 67 11.28 -7.48 -10.11
CA ASP A 67 11.07 -6.34 -9.21
C ASP A 67 10.97 -6.82 -7.74
N GLY A 68 11.04 -8.14 -7.52
CA GLY A 68 10.97 -8.76 -6.21
C GLY A 68 9.53 -8.91 -5.72
N ASP A 69 8.56 -8.59 -6.57
CA ASP A 69 7.13 -8.68 -6.28
C ASP A 69 6.71 -10.15 -6.28
N THR A 70 5.85 -10.49 -5.33
CA THR A 70 5.20 -11.81 -5.24
C THR A 70 3.84 -11.78 -5.93
N PRO A 71 3.19 -12.93 -6.20
CA PRO A 71 1.80 -12.95 -6.67
C PRO A 71 0.84 -12.09 -5.83
N LEU A 72 1.07 -11.96 -4.52
CA LEU A 72 0.26 -11.11 -3.65
C LEU A 72 0.42 -9.60 -3.96
N HIS A 73 1.61 -9.15 -4.39
CA HIS A 73 1.84 -7.75 -4.77
C HIS A 73 1.04 -7.35 -6.02
N HIS A 74 0.83 -8.31 -6.92
CA HIS A 74 0.05 -8.10 -8.13
C HIS A 74 -1.46 -8.26 -7.93
N THR A 75 -1.92 -8.64 -6.73
CA THR A 75 -3.35 -8.94 -6.51
C THR A 75 -4.16 -7.66 -6.33
N GLU A 76 -5.25 -7.53 -7.10
CA GLU A 76 -6.14 -6.35 -7.06
C GLU A 76 -7.49 -6.64 -6.36
N ASP A 77 -7.78 -7.92 -6.03
CA ASP A 77 -9.06 -8.31 -5.47
C ASP A 77 -8.96 -9.08 -4.14
N LEU A 78 -9.93 -8.82 -3.26
CA LEU A 78 -10.02 -9.43 -1.93
C LEU A 78 -10.16 -10.95 -1.96
N SER A 79 -10.88 -11.50 -2.96
CA SER A 79 -11.17 -12.93 -2.99
C SER A 79 -9.91 -13.74 -3.29
N THR A 80 -9.09 -13.24 -4.20
CA THR A 80 -7.80 -13.83 -4.56
C THR A 80 -6.81 -13.72 -3.42
N ALA A 81 -6.71 -12.55 -2.77
CA ALA A 81 -5.84 -12.37 -1.61
C ALA A 81 -6.20 -13.34 -0.47
N LYS A 82 -7.49 -13.55 -0.20
CA LYS A 82 -7.96 -14.56 0.77
C LYS A 82 -7.49 -15.97 0.42
N VAL A 83 -7.60 -16.37 -0.84
CA VAL A 83 -7.14 -17.71 -1.26
C VAL A 83 -5.63 -17.84 -1.12
N LEU A 84 -4.86 -16.86 -1.58
CA LEU A 84 -3.40 -16.85 -1.45
C LEU A 84 -2.98 -17.02 0.02
N ILE A 85 -3.57 -16.22 0.91
CA ILE A 85 -3.17 -16.15 2.33
C ILE A 85 -3.71 -17.32 3.14
N GLU A 86 -5.00 -17.62 3.03
CA GLU A 86 -5.68 -18.55 3.93
C GLU A 86 -5.63 -20.00 3.43
N GLU A 87 -5.56 -20.22 2.11
CA GLU A 87 -5.56 -21.56 1.53
C GLU A 87 -4.20 -22.02 0.99
N LEU A 88 -3.43 -21.11 0.39
CA LEU A 88 -2.21 -21.47 -0.35
C LEU A 88 -0.92 -21.21 0.44
N GLY A 89 -1.00 -20.62 1.63
CA GLY A 89 0.15 -20.40 2.51
C GLY A 89 1.08 -19.29 2.06
N CYS A 90 0.53 -18.25 1.42
CA CYS A 90 1.28 -17.06 1.02
C CYS A 90 1.85 -16.31 2.24
N GLU A 91 3.09 -15.86 2.11
CA GLU A 91 3.76 -14.98 3.05
C GLU A 91 3.35 -13.52 2.79
N ILE A 92 2.70 -12.90 3.77
CA ILE A 92 2.07 -11.58 3.62
C ILE A 92 3.11 -10.44 3.69
N ASN A 93 4.14 -10.61 4.51
CA ASN A 93 5.12 -9.57 4.85
C ASN A 93 6.41 -9.68 4.02
N VAL A 94 6.32 -10.23 2.80
CA VAL A 94 7.47 -10.30 1.88
C VAL A 94 7.74 -8.92 1.31
N LEU A 95 9.00 -8.50 1.34
CA LEU A 95 9.45 -7.24 0.76
C LEU A 95 9.90 -7.44 -0.69
N ASN A 96 9.46 -6.55 -1.58
CA ASN A 96 9.97 -6.42 -2.94
C ASN A 96 11.32 -5.66 -2.98
N SER A 97 11.84 -5.38 -4.17
CA SER A 97 13.13 -4.70 -4.35
C SER A 97 13.13 -3.23 -3.92
N GLU A 98 11.94 -2.60 -3.82
CA GLU A 98 11.77 -1.27 -3.24
C GLU A 98 11.66 -1.30 -1.70
N GLY A 99 11.67 -2.49 -1.09
CA GLY A 99 11.50 -2.66 0.34
C GLY A 99 10.05 -2.52 0.80
N LYS A 100 9.08 -2.73 -0.09
CA LYS A 100 7.64 -2.61 0.19
C LYS A 100 6.98 -3.98 0.30
N THR A 101 5.93 -4.10 1.13
CA THR A 101 5.02 -5.25 1.13
C THR A 101 3.87 -5.05 0.13
N ALA A 102 3.15 -6.12 -0.18
CA ALA A 102 1.92 -6.05 -0.98
C ALA A 102 0.87 -5.08 -0.42
N LEU A 103 0.77 -4.96 0.92
CA LEU A 103 -0.10 -3.97 1.56
C LEU A 103 0.34 -2.55 1.21
N GLN A 104 1.63 -2.24 1.32
CA GLN A 104 2.14 -0.89 1.06
C GLN A 104 1.99 -0.50 -0.41
N VAL A 105 2.19 -1.45 -1.34
CA VAL A 105 1.93 -1.22 -2.77
C VAL A 105 0.44 -0.92 -3.00
N ALA A 106 -0.47 -1.70 -2.43
CA ALA A 106 -1.91 -1.44 -2.55
C ALA A 106 -2.35 -0.10 -1.94
N GLU A 107 -1.70 0.33 -0.85
CA GLU A 107 -1.94 1.63 -0.19
C GLU A 107 -1.47 2.83 -1.01
N GLU A 108 -0.42 2.68 -1.81
CA GLU A 108 0.06 3.74 -2.71
C GLU A 108 -0.91 3.97 -3.87
N ASP A 109 -1.51 2.89 -4.39
CA ASP A 109 -2.47 2.95 -5.50
C ASP A 109 -3.85 3.46 -5.05
N GLN A 110 -4.28 3.11 -3.83
CA GLN A 110 -5.55 3.52 -3.22
C GLN A 110 -6.82 3.05 -3.96
N GLU A 111 -6.69 2.16 -4.95
CA GLU A 111 -7.81 1.70 -5.78
C GLU A 111 -8.67 0.61 -5.11
N PHE A 112 -8.12 -0.13 -4.13
CA PHE A 112 -8.73 -1.37 -3.60
C PHE A 112 -8.93 -1.33 -2.07
N PRO A 113 -9.89 -0.55 -1.54
CA PRO A 113 -10.03 -0.32 -0.10
C PRO A 113 -10.35 -1.60 0.69
N GLU A 114 -11.18 -2.51 0.17
CA GLU A 114 -11.49 -3.77 0.84
C GLU A 114 -10.28 -4.71 0.91
N LEU A 115 -9.43 -4.71 -0.12
CA LEU A 115 -8.17 -5.46 -0.13
C LEU A 115 -7.20 -4.89 0.90
N ILE A 116 -7.00 -3.57 0.90
CA ILE A 116 -6.12 -2.86 1.84
C ILE A 116 -6.55 -3.16 3.28
N GLN A 117 -7.84 -3.03 3.59
CA GLN A 117 -8.36 -3.30 4.92
C GLN A 117 -8.07 -4.74 5.37
N TYR A 118 -8.28 -5.71 4.46
CA TYR A 118 -8.00 -7.11 4.74
C TYR A 118 -6.51 -7.39 4.94
N LEU A 119 -5.65 -6.83 4.09
CA LEU A 119 -4.20 -7.00 4.22
C LEU A 119 -3.69 -6.36 5.51
N ARG A 120 -4.21 -5.21 5.96
CA ARG A 120 -3.88 -4.64 7.29
C ARG A 120 -4.20 -5.62 8.41
N GLU A 121 -5.43 -6.14 8.41
CA GLU A 121 -5.89 -7.11 9.41
C GLU A 121 -4.97 -8.33 9.48
N LYS A 122 -4.55 -8.86 8.32
CA LYS A 122 -3.74 -10.08 8.26
C LYS A 122 -2.25 -9.84 8.50
N SER A 123 -1.71 -8.70 8.09
CA SER A 123 -0.30 -8.34 8.33
C SER A 123 -0.01 -8.05 9.80
N GLY A 124 -1.04 -7.89 10.64
CA GLY A 124 -0.89 -7.49 12.05
C GLY A 124 -0.52 -6.02 12.20
N VAL A 125 -0.68 -5.25 11.12
CA VAL A 125 -0.57 -3.79 11.11
C VAL A 125 -1.87 -3.25 11.75
N PRO A 126 -1.80 -2.48 12.84
CA PRO A 126 -2.99 -1.92 13.46
C PRO A 126 -3.82 -1.17 12.41
N ILE A 127 -5.15 -1.40 12.38
CA ILE A 127 -6.08 -0.75 11.44
C ILE A 127 -5.97 0.79 11.52
N GLU A 128 -5.51 1.30 12.68
CA GLU A 128 -5.28 2.71 13.01
C GLU A 128 -3.97 3.30 12.43
N GLN A 129 -3.10 2.50 11.80
CA GLN A 129 -2.01 2.99 10.96
C GLN A 129 -2.58 3.34 9.58
N ASP A 130 -3.02 4.60 9.48
CA ASP A 130 -3.58 5.22 8.28
C ASP A 130 -2.49 5.49 7.22
N SER A 131 -2.90 5.66 5.95
CA SER A 131 -2.09 5.77 4.71
C SER A 131 -1.05 6.90 4.64
N LEU A 132 -0.73 7.54 5.77
CA LEU A 132 0.22 8.64 5.89
C LEU A 132 1.66 8.18 6.19
N GLY A 133 1.89 6.88 6.32
CA GLY A 133 3.21 6.31 6.67
C GLY A 133 3.67 6.63 8.09
N ILE A 134 2.76 7.03 8.98
CA ILE A 134 3.09 7.34 10.38
C ILE A 134 3.16 6.01 11.15
N ASP A 135 4.37 5.50 11.33
CA ASP A 135 4.59 4.35 12.20
C ASP A 135 4.42 4.72 13.69
N ALA A 136 4.38 3.71 14.56
CA ALA A 136 4.16 3.91 15.99
C ALA A 136 5.29 4.73 16.67
N ASN A 137 6.52 4.66 16.15
CA ASN A 137 7.64 5.43 16.70
C ASN A 137 7.49 6.91 16.33
N MET A 138 7.17 7.19 15.07
CA MET A 138 6.91 8.54 14.58
C MET A 138 5.73 9.17 15.31
N MET A 139 4.66 8.41 15.58
CA MET A 139 3.54 8.88 16.39
C MET A 139 3.97 9.24 17.83
N ALA A 140 4.79 8.40 18.47
CA ALA A 140 5.31 8.68 19.80
C ALA A 140 6.18 9.95 19.82
N GLU A 141 7.06 10.12 18.83
CA GLU A 141 7.88 11.34 18.68
C GLU A 141 7.02 12.59 18.48
N PHE A 142 5.94 12.52 17.68
CA PHE A 142 5.00 13.64 17.53
C PHE A 142 4.32 14.00 18.84
N LYS A 143 3.88 13.01 19.63
CA LYS A 143 3.27 13.23 20.94
C LYS A 143 4.25 13.90 21.93
N ASP A 144 5.49 13.42 21.98
CA ASP A 144 6.53 13.98 22.84
C ASP A 144 6.88 15.42 22.47
N ASN A 145 7.01 15.70 21.17
CA ASN A 145 7.22 17.05 20.67
C ASN A 145 6.08 17.98 21.06
N ILE A 146 4.81 17.58 20.82
CA ILE A 146 3.64 18.36 21.21
C ILE A 146 3.65 18.68 22.71
N ARG A 147 3.95 17.68 23.54
CA ARG A 147 4.03 17.86 25.00
C ARG A 147 5.11 18.87 25.38
N TYR A 148 6.29 18.77 24.78
CA TYR A 148 7.38 19.70 25.00
C TYR A 148 6.97 21.14 24.63
N THR A 149 6.31 21.33 23.49
CA THR A 149 5.85 22.64 23.03
C THR A 149 4.81 23.22 23.99
N LEU A 150 3.87 22.41 24.48
CA LEU A 150 2.88 22.84 25.48
C LEU A 150 3.52 23.26 26.81
N GLU A 151 4.57 22.56 27.23
CA GLU A 151 5.28 22.83 28.49
C GLU A 151 6.21 24.05 28.41
N ASN A 152 6.77 24.37 27.23
CA ASN A 152 7.81 25.40 27.10
C ASN A 152 7.38 26.68 26.38
N ASP A 153 6.38 26.64 25.51
CA ASP A 153 5.97 27.82 24.75
C ASP A 153 5.08 28.74 25.60
N ARG A 154 5.56 29.97 25.81
CA ARG A 154 4.81 31.02 26.51
C ARG A 154 3.79 31.63 25.56
N ASP A 155 2.55 31.77 26.02
CA ASP A 155 1.43 32.28 25.22
C ASP A 155 1.67 33.69 24.65
N GLU A 156 2.51 34.48 25.31
CA GLU A 156 2.82 35.87 24.93
C GLU A 156 3.63 35.98 23.62
N ASP A 157 4.29 34.90 23.20
CA ASP A 157 5.15 34.87 22.02
C ASP A 157 4.47 34.23 20.79
N LEU A 158 3.22 33.75 20.92
CA LEU A 158 2.50 33.02 19.88
C LEU A 158 1.56 33.92 19.06
N ASP A 159 1.48 33.66 17.75
CA ASP A 159 0.46 34.29 16.90
C ASP A 159 -0.95 33.71 17.16
N SER A 160 -1.97 34.37 16.60
CA SER A 160 -3.37 33.97 16.83
C SER A 160 -3.69 32.55 16.37
N GLU A 161 -2.97 32.03 15.37
CA GLU A 161 -3.19 30.69 14.83
C GLU A 161 -2.55 29.61 15.72
N SER A 162 -1.31 29.84 16.14
CA SER A 162 -0.57 28.98 17.06
C SER A 162 -1.23 28.92 18.43
N LEU A 163 -1.77 30.05 18.91
CA LEU A 163 -2.55 30.09 20.15
C LEU A 163 -3.86 29.28 20.03
N ALA A 164 -4.52 29.29 18.87
CA ALA A 164 -5.71 28.49 18.63
C ALA A 164 -5.39 26.99 18.56
N ARG A 165 -4.28 26.61 17.91
CA ARG A 165 -3.78 25.22 17.89
C ARG A 165 -3.44 24.73 19.29
N LYS A 166 -2.72 25.53 20.08
CA LYS A 166 -2.38 25.24 21.47
C LYS A 166 -3.62 25.00 22.33
N LYS A 167 -4.61 25.90 22.29
CA LYS A 167 -5.87 25.75 23.03
C LYS A 167 -6.64 24.48 22.64
N ARG A 168 -6.64 24.12 21.36
CA ARG A 168 -7.28 22.89 20.89
C ARG A 168 -6.59 21.65 21.43
N LEU A 169 -5.25 21.63 21.43
CA LEU A 169 -4.45 20.56 22.03
C LEU A 169 -4.69 20.43 23.54
N GLU A 170 -4.78 21.54 24.27
CA GLU A 170 -5.08 21.53 25.71
C GLU A 170 -6.49 20.97 26.00
N GLN A 171 -7.48 21.29 25.15
CA GLN A 171 -8.83 20.72 25.25
C GLN A 171 -8.84 19.21 25.05
N ILE A 172 -8.09 18.73 24.05
CA ILE A 172 -7.94 17.30 23.78
C ILE A 172 -7.31 16.59 24.98
N ILE A 173 -6.21 17.13 25.53
CA ILE A 173 -5.49 16.53 26.67
C ILE A 173 -6.36 16.50 27.95
N GLN A 174 -7.25 17.47 28.11
CA GLN A 174 -8.18 17.52 29.25
C GLN A 174 -9.44 16.65 29.04
N GLY A 175 -9.65 16.10 27.84
CA GLY A 175 -10.77 15.25 27.49
C GLY A 175 -10.68 13.84 28.07
N GLY A 176 -11.83 13.15 28.16
CA GLY A 176 -11.90 11.77 28.64
C GLY A 176 -11.26 10.73 27.71
N ASN A 177 -10.93 11.13 26.47
CA ASN A 177 -10.35 10.29 25.43
C ASN A 177 -9.12 10.94 24.78
N ALA A 178 -8.28 11.58 25.61
CA ALA A 178 -7.16 12.41 25.17
C ALA A 178 -6.19 11.72 24.21
N GLU A 179 -5.92 10.43 24.40
CA GLU A 179 -4.95 9.69 23.59
C GLU A 179 -5.44 9.53 22.14
N GLU A 180 -6.67 9.03 21.96
CA GLU A 180 -7.27 8.81 20.64
C GLU A 180 -7.51 10.13 19.90
N GLU A 181 -8.04 11.14 20.60
CA GLU A 181 -8.28 12.46 19.99
C GLU A 181 -6.99 13.18 19.60
N LEU A 182 -5.91 12.99 20.36
CA LEU A 182 -4.60 13.56 20.05
C LEU A 182 -4.00 12.92 18.80
N GLU A 183 -4.15 11.60 18.65
CA GLU A 183 -3.69 10.93 17.44
C GLU A 183 -4.46 11.37 16.20
N VAL A 184 -5.80 11.50 16.30
CA VAL A 184 -6.62 12.04 15.20
C VAL A 184 -6.13 13.44 14.81
N TYR A 185 -5.85 14.29 15.79
CA TYR A 185 -5.33 15.63 15.55
C TYR A 185 -3.95 15.63 14.86
N ILE A 186 -3.04 14.75 15.28
CA ILE A 186 -1.71 14.58 14.65
C ILE A 186 -1.87 14.11 13.20
N ARG A 187 -2.74 13.14 12.94
CA ARG A 187 -3.03 12.62 11.60
C ARG A 187 -3.57 13.72 10.68
N ASP A 188 -4.53 14.51 11.17
CA ASP A 188 -5.09 15.64 10.41
C ASP A 188 -4.04 16.73 10.11
N LEU A 189 -3.12 17.00 11.05
CA LEU A 189 -2.01 17.91 10.85
C LEU A 189 -1.05 17.43 9.74
N VAL A 190 -0.67 16.16 9.77
CA VAL A 190 0.21 15.57 8.76
C VAL A 190 -0.47 15.56 7.39
N ARG A 191 -1.75 15.16 7.32
CA ARG A 191 -2.57 15.19 6.10
C ARG A 191 -2.68 16.60 5.53
N SER A 192 -2.97 17.60 6.36
CA SER A 192 -3.05 19.01 5.93
C SER A 192 -1.72 19.54 5.40
N LYS A 193 -0.58 19.08 5.94
CA LYS A 193 0.75 19.52 5.51
C LYS A 193 1.18 18.88 4.19
N MET A 194 0.81 17.60 3.98
CA MET A 194 1.04 16.90 2.70
C MET A 194 0.17 17.47 1.57
N MET A 195 -1.09 17.81 1.84
CA MET A 195 -1.99 18.41 0.84
C MET A 195 -1.69 19.89 0.54
N GLY A 196 -0.91 20.56 1.40
CA GLY A 196 -0.55 21.98 1.23
C GLY A 196 0.68 22.23 0.35
N SER A 197 1.39 21.20 -0.09
CA SER A 197 2.59 21.35 -0.94
C SER A 197 2.33 21.36 -2.45
N ASP A 198 1.11 21.05 -2.92
CA ASP A 198 0.80 20.96 -4.35
C ASP A 198 0.14 22.22 -4.97
N GLU A 199 -0.13 23.27 -4.19
CA GLU A 199 -0.80 24.49 -4.69
C GLU A 199 0.09 25.74 -4.83
N ALA A 200 1.42 25.59 -4.89
CA ALA A 200 2.33 26.73 -5.02
C ALA A 200 3.31 26.64 -6.19
N GLU A 201 2.81 26.48 -7.42
CA GLU A 201 3.49 27.00 -8.62
C GLU A 201 2.52 27.14 -9.81
N ALA A 202 1.62 28.12 -9.71
CA ALA A 202 0.98 28.68 -10.91
C ALA A 202 1.94 29.73 -11.50
N PRO A 203 2.44 29.58 -12.74
CA PRO A 203 3.21 30.62 -13.38
C PRO A 203 2.29 31.82 -13.63
N GLN A 204 2.61 32.94 -12.98
CA GLN A 204 2.05 34.23 -13.38
C GLN A 204 2.61 34.58 -14.76
N ASP A 205 1.86 34.25 -15.80
CA ASP A 205 2.06 34.86 -17.11
C ASP A 205 0.91 35.81 -17.42
N GLY A 206 1.26 37.07 -17.52
CA GLY A 206 0.44 38.11 -18.10
C GLY A 206 1.21 39.43 -18.15
N PRO A 207 0.91 40.36 -19.06
CA PRO A 207 0.08 40.25 -20.26
C PRO A 207 0.79 40.65 -21.56
N ASP A 208 0.17 40.22 -22.65
CA ASP A 208 0.29 40.64 -24.04
C ASP A 208 0.79 42.08 -24.28
N SER A 209 1.85 42.22 -25.09
CA SER A 209 2.24 43.47 -25.74
C SER A 209 2.71 43.21 -27.16
N LYS A 210 1.75 43.28 -28.08
CA LYS A 210 1.94 43.55 -29.51
C LYS A 210 2.93 44.72 -29.73
N ARG A 211 3.93 44.54 -30.60
CA ARG A 211 4.18 45.41 -31.78
C ARG A 211 5.48 45.08 -32.53
N ARG A 212 5.30 44.95 -33.87
CA ARG A 212 6.14 45.43 -34.98
C ARG A 212 7.54 44.79 -35.09
N LYS A 213 8.01 44.34 -36.25
CA LYS A 213 7.79 44.80 -37.63
C LYS A 213 8.22 43.69 -38.57
#